data_AF-A0A353NEC2-F1
#
_entry.id   AF-A0A353NEC2-F1
#
_cell.length_a   1.000
_cell.length_b   1.000
_cell.length_c   1.000
_cell.angle_alpha   90.00
_cell.angle_beta   90.00
_cell.angle_gamma   90.00
#
_symmetry.space_group_name_H-M   'P 1'
#
loop_
_entity.id
_entity.type
_entity.pdbx_description
1 polymer ?
#
loop_
_entity_poly.entity_id
_entity_poly.type
_entity_poly.pdbx_seq_one_letter_code
_entity_poly.pdbx_strand_id
1 'polypeptide(L)'
;MERTLTELLQGRTLDSLRQFHPPSHDLAAVADPFNLESHFVDSDGLLAWSMFRDKADFSFSPWEFNGSTEDEFKRLVALIETEGGSLYRAEYRHCGLYSCRILAPGMSEIYPIDDLIWNNRAAGASLRTELLRLPGMKKPALADFLDRLEVMSYNDHQLVAGCIGILFDESSAWTTLRFGELKAMLHLAMGNREDAAEWCGWCLDYAALPPERLRLYRLLHTLLGFILAGEDLDSFGTGFSLFYRDFEVEEAKRIIAGRITFPGLHFGRTWKETSAAHGQLLQIYEQLHEIKARHKRTED
;
A
#
# COMPACT_ATOMS: atom_id res chain seq x y z
N MET A 1 -26.42 -5.97 -19.87
CA MET A 1 -25.65 -6.77 -20.84
C MET A 1 -24.49 -5.99 -21.41
N GLU A 2 -24.72 -4.86 -22.11
CA GLU A 2 -23.65 -4.02 -22.69
C GLU A 2 -22.53 -3.70 -21.70
N ARG A 3 -22.87 -3.13 -20.54
CA ARG A 3 -21.89 -2.78 -19.50
C ARG A 3 -21.00 -3.96 -19.07
N THR A 4 -21.58 -5.15 -18.93
CA THR A 4 -20.80 -6.35 -18.56
C THR A 4 -19.72 -6.68 -19.60
N LEU A 5 -20.02 -6.52 -20.88
CA LEU A 5 -19.07 -6.79 -21.97
C LEU A 5 -18.03 -5.67 -22.11
N THR A 6 -18.42 -4.41 -21.90
CA THR A 6 -17.47 -3.29 -21.97
C THR A 6 -16.49 -3.31 -20.81
N GLU A 7 -16.94 -3.63 -19.60
CA GLU A 7 -16.07 -3.76 -18.42
C GLU A 7 -15.08 -4.94 -18.57
N LEU A 8 -15.51 -6.07 -19.17
CA LEU A 8 -14.64 -7.23 -19.42
C LEU A 8 -13.38 -6.86 -20.23
N LEU A 9 -13.49 -5.88 -21.12
CA LEU A 9 -12.40 -5.47 -22.02
C LEU A 9 -11.79 -4.10 -21.66
N GLN A 10 -12.31 -3.41 -20.65
CA GLN A 10 -11.84 -2.08 -20.29
C GLN A 10 -10.38 -2.12 -19.82
N GLY A 11 -9.51 -1.38 -20.52
CA GLY A 11 -8.09 -1.29 -20.18
C GLY A 11 -7.28 -2.58 -20.42
N ARG A 12 -7.88 -3.62 -21.02
CA ARG A 12 -7.26 -4.93 -21.23
C ARG A 12 -6.89 -5.17 -22.69
N THR A 13 -5.71 -5.73 -22.91
CA THR A 13 -5.33 -6.33 -24.21
C THR A 13 -5.74 -7.80 -24.24
N LEU A 14 -5.86 -8.40 -25.43
CA LEU A 14 -6.20 -9.83 -25.52
C LEU A 14 -5.20 -10.75 -24.80
N ASP A 15 -3.93 -10.36 -24.72
CA ASP A 15 -2.92 -11.15 -24.01
C ASP A 15 -3.08 -11.08 -22.48
N SER A 16 -3.59 -9.97 -21.94
CA SER A 16 -3.91 -9.85 -20.51
C SER A 16 -5.02 -10.80 -20.05
N LEU A 17 -5.87 -11.28 -20.97
CA LEU A 17 -6.95 -12.24 -20.66
C LEU A 17 -6.42 -13.65 -20.31
N ARG A 18 -5.12 -13.91 -20.48
CA ARG A 18 -4.51 -15.21 -20.15
C ARG A 18 -4.14 -15.35 -18.68
N GLN A 19 -4.28 -14.29 -17.88
CA GLN A 19 -3.77 -14.23 -16.50
C GLN A 19 -4.81 -14.61 -15.45
N PHE A 20 -6.07 -14.88 -15.83
CA PHE A 20 -7.12 -15.28 -14.90
C PHE A 20 -6.90 -16.69 -14.34
N HIS A 21 -7.35 -16.88 -13.10
CA HIS A 21 -7.32 -18.19 -12.46
C HIS A 21 -8.33 -19.17 -13.08
N PRO A 22 -8.00 -20.47 -13.17
CA PRO A 22 -8.98 -21.49 -13.51
C PRO A 22 -10.06 -21.59 -12.42
N PRO A 23 -11.26 -22.07 -12.74
CA PRO A 23 -12.28 -22.31 -11.72
C PRO A 23 -11.82 -23.31 -10.65
N SER A 24 -12.28 -23.09 -9.41
CA SER A 24 -11.92 -23.88 -8.23
C SER A 24 -13.04 -24.84 -7.81
N HIS A 25 -12.63 -25.96 -7.20
CA HIS A 25 -13.53 -26.88 -6.48
C HIS A 25 -13.64 -26.53 -4.99
N ASP A 26 -12.72 -25.72 -4.47
CA ASP A 26 -12.71 -25.32 -3.07
C ASP A 26 -13.68 -24.15 -2.86
N LEU A 27 -14.88 -24.49 -2.38
CA LEU A 27 -15.91 -23.50 -2.10
C LEU A 27 -15.59 -22.60 -0.91
N ALA A 28 -14.77 -23.07 0.04
CA ALA A 28 -14.37 -22.26 1.17
C ALA A 28 -13.44 -21.13 0.70
N ALA A 29 -12.46 -21.45 -0.15
CA ALA A 29 -11.59 -20.45 -0.76
C ALA A 29 -12.34 -19.47 -1.67
N VAL A 30 -13.35 -19.94 -2.42
CA VAL A 30 -14.17 -19.07 -3.27
C VAL A 30 -15.04 -18.11 -2.45
N ALA A 31 -15.56 -18.57 -1.31
CA ALA A 31 -16.40 -17.76 -0.42
C ALA A 31 -15.61 -16.87 0.54
N ASP A 32 -14.28 -16.97 0.53
CA ASP A 32 -13.42 -16.20 1.42
C ASP A 32 -13.53 -14.69 1.14
N PRO A 33 -13.64 -13.82 2.17
CA PRO A 33 -13.71 -12.38 1.98
C PRO A 33 -12.55 -11.80 1.16
N PHE A 34 -11.32 -12.31 1.32
CA PHE A 34 -10.18 -11.86 0.54
C PHE A 34 -10.32 -12.20 -0.95
N ASN A 35 -11.01 -13.30 -1.27
CA ASN A 35 -11.33 -13.64 -2.66
C ASN A 35 -12.34 -12.64 -3.25
N LEU A 36 -13.35 -12.24 -2.48
CA LEU A 36 -14.33 -11.23 -2.89
C LEU A 36 -13.69 -9.84 -3.07
N GLU A 37 -12.74 -9.48 -2.20
CA GLU A 37 -11.94 -8.27 -2.34
C GLU A 37 -11.10 -8.30 -3.61
N SER A 38 -10.48 -9.44 -3.94
CA SER A 38 -9.70 -9.61 -5.17
C SER A 38 -10.57 -9.44 -6.43
N HIS A 39 -11.80 -9.97 -6.41
CA HIS A 39 -12.80 -9.73 -7.46
C HIS A 39 -13.11 -8.24 -7.64
N PHE A 40 -13.20 -7.49 -6.55
CA PHE A 40 -13.46 -6.05 -6.59
C PHE A 40 -12.27 -5.23 -7.08
N VAL A 41 -11.05 -5.59 -6.67
CA VAL A 41 -9.83 -4.82 -6.98
C VAL A 41 -9.42 -5.01 -8.45
N ASP A 42 -9.25 -6.25 -8.90
CA ASP A 42 -8.68 -6.56 -10.24
C ASP A 42 -9.51 -7.58 -11.05
N SER A 43 -10.61 -8.08 -10.48
CA SER A 43 -11.47 -9.11 -11.09
C SER A 43 -10.75 -10.43 -11.39
N ASP A 44 -9.73 -10.76 -10.63
CA ASP A 44 -8.92 -11.97 -10.78
C ASP A 44 -9.22 -13.06 -9.74
N GLY A 45 -10.20 -12.83 -8.85
CA GLY A 45 -10.59 -13.79 -7.83
C GLY A 45 -11.05 -15.15 -8.40
N LEU A 46 -11.03 -16.17 -7.55
CA LEU A 46 -11.46 -17.52 -7.85
C LEU A 46 -12.97 -17.57 -8.10
N LEU A 47 -13.35 -18.28 -9.16
CA LEU A 47 -14.73 -18.66 -9.46
C LEU A 47 -14.92 -20.15 -9.17
N ALA A 48 -16.09 -20.55 -8.67
CA ALA A 48 -16.39 -21.97 -8.46
C ALA A 48 -16.80 -22.67 -9.76
N TRP A 49 -16.41 -23.95 -9.91
CA TRP A 49 -16.90 -24.80 -11.01
C TRP A 49 -18.44 -24.90 -11.06
N SER A 50 -19.11 -24.75 -9.91
CA SER A 50 -20.57 -24.78 -9.82
C SER A 50 -21.27 -23.68 -10.63
N MET A 51 -20.58 -22.57 -10.93
CA MET A 51 -21.09 -21.48 -11.77
C MET A 51 -21.32 -21.93 -13.23
N PHE A 52 -20.63 -22.99 -13.68
CA PHE A 52 -20.65 -23.47 -15.06
C PHE A 52 -21.45 -24.77 -15.24
N ARG A 53 -22.34 -25.10 -14.30
CA ARG A 53 -23.21 -26.28 -14.38
C ARG A 53 -24.25 -26.13 -15.50
N ASP A 54 -24.56 -27.24 -16.17
CA ASP A 54 -25.63 -27.29 -17.18
C ASP A 54 -27.01 -26.90 -16.60
N LYS A 55 -27.25 -27.29 -15.35
CA LYS A 55 -28.47 -26.92 -14.62
C LYS A 55 -28.19 -25.71 -13.74
N ALA A 56 -28.79 -24.57 -14.09
CA ALA A 56 -28.76 -23.37 -13.28
C ALA A 56 -29.57 -23.53 -11.98
N ASP A 57 -29.11 -22.84 -10.93
CA ASP A 57 -29.80 -22.80 -9.63
C ASP A 57 -31.09 -21.95 -9.70
N PHE A 58 -31.16 -21.02 -10.66
CA PHE A 58 -32.32 -20.16 -10.93
C PHE A 58 -32.73 -20.26 -12.39
N SER A 59 -34.04 -20.29 -12.65
CA SER A 59 -34.59 -20.20 -14.00
C SER A 59 -34.33 -18.83 -14.62
N PHE A 60 -34.05 -18.80 -15.93
CA PHE A 60 -33.92 -17.54 -16.66
C PHE A 60 -35.22 -16.73 -16.55
N SER A 61 -35.08 -15.45 -16.19
CA SER A 61 -36.17 -14.49 -16.16
C SER A 61 -35.78 -13.27 -16.99
N PRO A 62 -36.53 -12.93 -18.06
CA PRO A 62 -36.29 -11.72 -18.83
C PRO A 62 -36.77 -10.52 -18.00
N TRP A 63 -35.88 -9.96 -17.18
CA TRP A 63 -36.16 -8.78 -16.38
C TRP A 63 -36.04 -7.52 -17.24
N GLU A 64 -36.92 -6.56 -17.00
CA GLU A 64 -36.91 -5.26 -17.67
C GLU A 64 -36.97 -4.11 -16.65
N PHE A 65 -36.08 -3.14 -16.83
CA PHE A 65 -36.12 -1.84 -16.16
C PHE A 65 -36.48 -0.81 -17.22
N ASN A 66 -37.79 -0.62 -17.42
CA ASN A 66 -38.33 0.44 -18.26
C ASN A 66 -38.90 1.53 -17.36
N GLY A 67 -38.76 2.79 -17.77
CA GLY A 67 -39.36 3.91 -17.06
C GLY A 67 -38.50 5.16 -17.12
N SER A 68 -38.89 6.17 -16.36
CA SER A 68 -38.03 7.31 -16.10
C SER A 68 -36.94 6.92 -15.09
N THR A 69 -35.87 7.71 -15.02
CA THR A 69 -34.81 7.53 -14.00
C THR A 69 -35.35 7.67 -12.57
N GLU A 70 -36.43 8.43 -12.38
CA GLU A 70 -37.11 8.56 -11.09
C GLU A 70 -37.82 7.25 -10.70
N ASP A 71 -38.50 6.60 -11.65
CA ASP A 71 -39.19 5.33 -11.42
C ASP A 71 -38.21 4.19 -11.16
N GLU A 72 -37.10 4.15 -11.91
CA GLU A 72 -36.00 3.19 -11.69
C GLU A 72 -35.41 3.35 -10.29
N PHE A 73 -35.13 4.59 -9.87
CA PHE A 73 -34.59 4.85 -8.54
C PHE A 73 -35.57 4.40 -7.44
N LYS A 74 -36.86 4.74 -7.54
CA LYS A 74 -37.89 4.31 -6.58
C LYS A 74 -37.99 2.79 -6.49
N ARG A 75 -37.92 2.10 -7.64
CA ARG A 75 -37.96 0.64 -7.70
C ARG A 75 -36.76 0.02 -7.01
N LEU A 76 -35.54 0.52 -7.26
CA LEU A 76 -34.31 -0.01 -6.64
C LEU A 76 -34.28 0.23 -5.13
N VAL A 77 -34.73 1.40 -4.66
CA VAL A 77 -34.86 1.68 -3.22
C VAL A 77 -35.87 0.74 -2.57
N ALA A 78 -37.03 0.52 -3.19
CA ALA A 78 -38.05 -0.37 -2.67
C ALA A 78 -37.55 -1.83 -2.54
N LEU A 79 -36.66 -2.29 -3.43
CA LEU A 79 -36.04 -3.62 -3.31
C LEU A 79 -35.16 -3.72 -2.06
N ILE A 80 -34.34 -2.70 -1.79
CA ILE A 80 -33.49 -2.67 -0.60
C ILE A 80 -34.34 -2.64 0.68
N GLU A 81 -35.40 -1.84 0.71
CA GLU A 81 -36.31 -1.74 1.85
C GLU A 81 -37.10 -3.04 2.07
N THR A 82 -37.50 -3.73 1.00
CA THR A 82 -38.21 -5.02 1.07
C THR A 82 -37.35 -6.11 1.71
N GLU A 83 -36.04 -6.08 1.46
CA GLU A 83 -35.06 -6.98 2.08
C GLU A 83 -34.65 -6.52 3.51
N GLY A 84 -35.28 -5.49 4.06
CA GLY A 84 -34.99 -4.95 5.40
C GLY A 84 -33.74 -4.09 5.48
N GLY A 85 -33.16 -3.71 4.34
CA GLY A 85 -32.00 -2.83 4.25
C GLY A 85 -32.36 -1.36 4.45
N SER A 86 -31.32 -0.54 4.61
CA SER A 86 -31.43 0.92 4.65
C SER A 86 -30.48 1.55 3.65
N LEU A 87 -30.87 2.68 3.06
CA LEU A 87 -30.07 3.39 2.07
C LEU A 87 -29.75 4.81 2.53
N TYR A 88 -28.48 5.16 2.51
CA TYR A 88 -27.96 6.49 2.82
C TYR A 88 -27.35 7.08 1.55
N ARG A 89 -27.76 8.30 1.20
CA ARG A 89 -27.26 9.00 0.01
C ARG A 89 -26.72 10.37 0.37
N ALA A 90 -25.47 10.62 0.03
CA ALA A 90 -24.89 11.95 0.01
C ALA A 90 -24.86 12.47 -1.43
N GLU A 91 -25.38 13.67 -1.67
CA GLU A 91 -25.36 14.33 -2.98
C GLU A 91 -24.31 15.43 -3.03
N TYR A 92 -23.69 15.60 -4.19
CA TYR A 92 -22.65 16.59 -4.43
C TYR A 92 -22.91 17.30 -5.77
N ARG A 93 -23.01 18.62 -5.72
CA ARG A 93 -23.22 19.49 -6.90
C ARG A 93 -22.14 20.57 -7.06
N HIS A 94 -21.19 20.62 -6.12
CA HIS A 94 -20.21 21.70 -6.01
C HIS A 94 -19.24 21.80 -7.21
N CYS A 95 -19.03 20.73 -7.97
CA CYS A 95 -18.15 20.71 -9.15
C CYS A 95 -18.89 20.96 -10.48
N GLY A 96 -20.13 21.46 -10.45
CA GLY A 96 -20.91 21.75 -11.67
C GLY A 96 -21.52 20.52 -12.36
N LEU A 97 -21.35 19.33 -11.79
CA LEU A 97 -21.96 18.07 -12.20
C LEU A 97 -22.61 17.42 -10.98
N TYR A 98 -23.72 16.70 -11.18
CA TYR A 98 -24.32 15.87 -10.14
C TYR A 98 -23.47 14.63 -9.91
N SER A 99 -23.05 14.40 -8.67
CA SER A 99 -22.54 13.12 -8.22
C SER A 99 -23.17 12.75 -6.88
N CYS A 100 -23.17 11.46 -6.57
CA CYS A 100 -23.66 10.98 -5.28
C CYS A 100 -22.78 9.84 -4.77
N ARG A 101 -22.82 9.64 -3.45
CA ARG A 101 -22.29 8.45 -2.79
C ARG A 101 -23.42 7.78 -2.06
N ILE A 102 -23.66 6.51 -2.37
CA ILE A 102 -24.72 5.69 -1.78
C ILE A 102 -24.06 4.64 -0.88
N LEU A 103 -24.61 4.47 0.32
CA LEU A 103 -24.25 3.39 1.25
C LEU A 103 -25.52 2.61 1.57
N ALA A 104 -25.46 1.29 1.42
CA ALA A 104 -26.49 0.36 1.84
C ALA A 104 -25.84 -0.68 2.77
N PRO A 105 -25.93 -0.49 4.11
CA PRO A 105 -25.29 -1.39 5.06
C PRO A 105 -25.83 -2.82 4.95
N GLY A 106 -24.93 -3.80 4.97
CA GLY A 106 -25.20 -5.21 4.71
C GLY A 106 -25.29 -5.60 3.22
N MET A 107 -25.02 -4.67 2.30
CA MET A 107 -25.12 -4.88 0.84
C MET A 107 -24.00 -4.22 0.03
N SER A 108 -23.51 -3.06 0.45
CA SER A 108 -22.55 -2.23 -0.31
C SER A 108 -21.12 -2.28 0.22
N GLU A 109 -20.90 -3.01 1.31
CA GLU A 109 -19.59 -3.25 1.89
C GLU A 109 -18.72 -4.05 0.93
N ILE A 110 -17.51 -3.55 0.72
CA ILE A 110 -16.46 -4.26 -0.04
C ILE A 110 -15.55 -5.03 0.92
N TYR A 111 -15.27 -4.44 2.08
CA TYR A 111 -14.37 -4.99 3.10
C TYR A 111 -15.16 -5.42 4.33
N PRO A 112 -14.72 -6.46 5.04
CA PRO A 112 -15.28 -6.85 6.34
C PRO A 112 -15.26 -5.71 7.36
N ILE A 113 -16.21 -5.71 8.29
CA ILE A 113 -16.26 -4.70 9.37
C ILE A 113 -15.03 -4.80 10.27
N ASP A 114 -14.49 -6.00 10.45
CA ASP A 114 -13.31 -6.28 11.26
C ASP A 114 -12.05 -5.53 10.78
N ASP A 115 -11.99 -5.13 9.51
CA ASP A 115 -10.90 -4.31 8.96
C ASP A 115 -10.82 -2.93 9.61
N LEU A 116 -11.90 -2.43 10.23
CA LEU A 116 -11.85 -1.20 11.02
C LEU A 116 -10.91 -1.30 12.23
N ILE A 117 -10.68 -2.51 12.74
CA ILE A 117 -9.79 -2.81 13.86
C ILE A 117 -8.45 -3.30 13.34
N TRP A 118 -8.46 -4.31 12.46
CA TRP A 118 -7.25 -5.05 12.09
C TRP A 118 -6.51 -4.49 10.87
N ASN A 119 -7.20 -3.79 9.97
CA ASN A 119 -6.64 -3.29 8.70
C ASN A 119 -6.93 -1.79 8.51
N ASN A 120 -6.94 -1.04 9.62
CA ASN A 120 -7.31 0.36 9.59
C ASN A 120 -6.20 1.21 8.96
N ARG A 121 -6.46 1.70 7.74
CA ARG A 121 -5.51 2.55 7.00
C ARG A 121 -5.17 3.87 7.69
N ALA A 122 -5.93 4.30 8.70
CA ALA A 122 -5.60 5.49 9.51
C ALA A 122 -4.50 5.22 10.55
N ALA A 123 -4.21 3.96 10.88
CA ALA A 123 -3.24 3.61 11.94
C ALA A 123 -1.84 4.19 11.65
N GLY A 124 -1.41 4.19 10.39
CA GLY A 124 -0.11 4.72 9.98
C GLY A 124 0.03 6.24 10.03
N ALA A 125 -1.08 6.98 10.23
CA ALA A 125 -1.04 8.44 10.28
C ALA A 125 -0.20 8.98 11.44
N SER A 126 -0.15 8.25 12.57
CA SER A 126 0.66 8.61 13.75
C SER A 126 2.16 8.64 13.44
N LEU A 127 2.64 7.75 12.56
CA LEU A 127 4.04 7.62 12.20
C LEU A 127 4.59 8.81 11.40
N ARG A 128 3.72 9.54 10.69
CA ARG A 128 4.11 10.63 9.78
C ARG A 128 5.05 11.66 10.41
N THR A 129 4.76 12.08 11.63
CA THR A 129 5.55 13.13 12.31
C THR A 129 6.89 12.60 12.76
N GLU A 130 6.93 11.35 13.22
CA GLU A 130 8.13 10.71 13.75
C GLU A 130 9.10 10.35 12.62
N LEU A 131 8.58 9.81 11.51
CA LEU A 131 9.39 9.48 10.33
C LEU A 131 10.13 10.71 9.78
N LEU A 132 9.50 11.88 9.71
CA LEU A 132 10.19 13.12 9.30
C LEU A 132 11.33 13.55 10.24
N ARG A 133 11.29 13.11 11.50
CA ARG A 133 12.27 13.47 12.53
C ARG A 133 13.42 12.48 12.63
N LEU A 134 13.33 11.32 11.96
CA LEU A 134 14.35 10.25 12.04
C LEU A 134 15.79 10.74 11.92
N PRO A 135 16.17 11.61 10.97
CA PRO A 135 17.56 12.06 10.83
C PRO A 135 18.10 12.81 12.06
N GLY A 136 17.22 13.43 12.85
CA GLY A 136 17.56 14.17 14.06
C GLY A 136 17.46 13.36 15.35
N MET A 137 16.97 12.12 15.29
CA MET A 137 16.80 11.28 16.48
C MET A 137 18.13 10.71 16.95
N LYS A 138 18.33 10.71 18.27
CA LYS A 138 19.45 10.01 18.92
C LYS A 138 19.07 8.56 19.19
N LYS A 139 20.07 7.71 19.46
CA LYS A 139 19.87 6.27 19.69
C LYS A 139 18.72 5.90 20.64
N PRO A 140 18.53 6.55 21.82
CA PRO A 140 17.40 6.22 22.69
C PRO A 140 16.04 6.48 22.03
N ALA A 141 15.90 7.60 21.32
CA ALA A 141 14.65 7.93 20.62
C ALA A 141 14.39 7.02 19.41
N LEU A 142 15.45 6.54 18.75
CA LEU A 142 15.35 5.54 17.69
C LEU A 142 14.90 4.18 18.24
N ALA A 143 15.41 3.78 19.40
CA ALA A 143 14.99 2.56 20.09
C ALA A 143 13.51 2.64 20.49
N ASP A 144 13.10 3.75 21.13
CA ASP A 144 11.69 3.95 21.49
C ASP A 144 10.76 3.93 20.26
N PHE A 145 11.23 4.45 19.11
CA PHE A 145 10.49 4.42 17.85
C PHE A 145 10.39 3.01 17.28
N LEU A 146 11.47 2.23 17.31
CA LEU A 146 11.47 0.84 16.88
C LEU A 146 10.52 0.00 17.76
N ASP A 147 10.57 0.15 19.08
CA ASP A 147 9.67 -0.57 20.00
C ASP A 147 8.20 -0.27 19.70
N ARG A 148 7.87 0.99 19.37
CA ARG A 148 6.52 1.36 18.92
C ARG A 148 6.14 0.66 17.61
N LEU A 149 7.03 0.58 16.64
CA LEU A 149 6.77 -0.13 15.38
C LEU A 149 6.47 -1.61 15.62
N GLU A 150 7.20 -2.26 16.53
CA GLU A 150 6.97 -3.67 16.88
C GLU A 150 5.61 -3.87 17.58
N VAL A 151 5.24 -2.97 18.51
CA VAL A 151 3.92 -3.00 19.16
C VAL A 151 2.78 -2.79 18.17
N MET A 152 2.99 -1.95 17.14
CA MET A 152 2.01 -1.77 16.06
C MET A 152 1.92 -2.98 15.12
N SER A 153 2.90 -3.89 15.18
CA SER A 153 2.91 -5.17 14.46
C SER A 153 2.64 -5.05 12.96
N TYR A 154 3.24 -4.04 12.32
CA TYR A 154 3.18 -3.90 10.87
C TYR A 154 3.87 -5.08 10.18
N ASN A 155 3.28 -5.53 9.07
CA ASN A 155 3.91 -6.53 8.22
C ASN A 155 5.19 -5.96 7.62
N ASP A 156 6.32 -6.66 7.78
CA ASP A 156 7.64 -6.20 7.32
C ASP A 156 7.71 -6.00 5.80
N HIS A 157 6.89 -6.73 5.04
CA HIS A 157 6.78 -6.56 3.59
C HIS A 157 5.93 -5.34 3.21
N GLN A 158 5.13 -4.76 4.10
CA GLN A 158 4.27 -3.65 3.74
C GLN A 158 5.09 -2.40 3.41
N LEU A 159 4.66 -1.69 2.36
CA LEU A 159 5.27 -0.41 1.97
C LEU A 159 4.93 0.67 3.00
N VAL A 160 5.97 1.37 3.47
CA VAL A 160 5.82 2.48 4.42
C VAL A 160 4.96 3.58 3.80
N ALA A 161 5.19 3.92 2.53
CA ALA A 161 4.45 4.95 1.81
C ALA A 161 2.93 4.74 1.82
N GLY A 162 2.49 3.51 1.55
CA GLY A 162 1.07 3.14 1.57
C GLY A 162 0.46 3.22 2.97
N CYS A 163 1.22 2.78 3.98
CA CYS A 163 0.79 2.84 5.38
C CYS A 163 0.61 4.29 5.87
N ILE A 164 1.55 5.18 5.54
CA ILE A 164 1.46 6.58 5.96
C ILE A 164 0.62 7.44 5.01
N GLY A 165 0.16 6.92 3.88
CA GLY A 165 -0.68 7.66 2.93
C GLY A 165 0.01 8.89 2.34
N ILE A 166 1.32 8.81 2.09
CA ILE A 166 2.09 9.87 1.42
C ILE A 166 2.44 9.38 0.02
N LEU A 167 2.11 10.21 -0.98
CA LEU A 167 2.43 9.95 -2.38
C LEU A 167 3.85 10.40 -2.65
N PHE A 168 4.77 9.49 -2.97
CA PHE A 168 6.15 9.84 -3.31
C PHE A 168 6.37 9.85 -4.83
N ASP A 169 7.35 10.64 -5.26
CA ASP A 169 7.83 10.60 -6.64
C ASP A 169 8.39 9.19 -6.98
N GLU A 170 8.19 8.70 -8.21
CA GLU A 170 8.55 7.32 -8.60
C GLU A 170 10.02 6.97 -8.34
N SER A 171 10.92 7.94 -8.52
CA SER A 171 12.36 7.78 -8.29
C SER A 171 12.77 7.82 -6.81
N SER A 172 11.85 8.13 -5.90
CA SER A 172 12.14 8.23 -4.47
C SER A 172 12.31 6.84 -3.84
N ALA A 173 13.34 6.67 -3.01
CA ALA A 173 13.52 5.44 -2.25
C ALA A 173 12.35 5.13 -1.31
N TRP A 174 11.60 6.15 -0.87
CA TRP A 174 10.37 6.01 -0.09
C TRP A 174 9.29 5.19 -0.80
N THR A 175 9.21 5.26 -2.13
CA THR A 175 8.21 4.56 -2.94
C THR A 175 8.32 3.04 -2.82
N THR A 176 9.53 2.55 -2.52
CA THR A 176 9.84 1.11 -2.42
C THR A 176 10.31 0.71 -1.01
N LEU A 177 10.27 1.63 -0.05
CA LEU A 177 10.68 1.39 1.33
C LEU A 177 9.64 0.50 2.03
N ARG A 178 10.09 -0.64 2.55
CA ARG A 178 9.29 -1.55 3.36
C ARG A 178 9.63 -1.42 4.85
N PHE A 179 8.73 -1.88 5.73
CA PHE A 179 8.99 -1.82 7.17
C PHE A 179 10.22 -2.63 7.59
N GLY A 180 10.47 -3.80 7.00
CA GLY A 180 11.69 -4.57 7.29
C GLY A 180 12.97 -3.83 6.88
N GLU A 181 12.95 -3.09 5.76
CA GLU A 181 14.06 -2.24 5.33
C GLU A 181 14.27 -1.06 6.29
N LEU A 182 13.18 -0.45 6.76
CA LEU A 182 13.23 0.61 7.77
C LEU A 182 13.84 0.09 9.09
N LYS A 183 13.48 -1.12 9.53
CA LYS A 183 14.09 -1.77 10.71
C LYS A 183 15.61 -1.96 10.51
N ALA A 184 16.05 -2.41 9.33
CA ALA A 184 17.48 -2.49 9.00
C ALA A 184 18.18 -1.13 9.19
N MET A 185 17.60 -0.06 8.65
CA MET A 185 18.17 1.30 8.77
C MET A 185 18.19 1.79 10.22
N LEU A 186 17.17 1.46 11.03
CA LEU A 186 17.10 1.81 12.45
C LEU A 186 18.21 1.11 13.24
N HIS A 187 18.40 -0.20 13.07
CA HIS A 187 19.45 -0.96 13.74
C HIS A 187 20.85 -0.47 13.33
N LEU A 188 21.07 -0.18 12.04
CA LEU A 188 22.31 0.44 11.55
C LEU A 188 22.58 1.80 12.23
N ALA A 189 21.56 2.66 12.31
CA ALA A 189 21.68 3.97 12.96
C ALA A 189 21.96 3.88 14.47
N MET A 190 21.39 2.87 15.14
CA MET A 190 21.65 2.60 16.56
C MET A 190 22.99 1.90 16.80
N GLY A 191 23.55 1.24 15.78
CA GLY A 191 24.77 0.45 15.87
C GLY A 191 24.55 -0.94 16.48
N ASN A 192 23.32 -1.46 16.41
CA ASN A 192 22.98 -2.83 16.83
C ASN A 192 23.37 -3.78 15.69
N ARG A 193 24.61 -4.30 15.73
CA ARG A 193 25.23 -4.93 14.56
C ARG A 193 24.63 -6.28 14.21
N GLU A 194 24.26 -7.05 15.22
CA GLU A 194 23.64 -8.36 15.11
C GLU A 194 22.27 -8.23 14.41
N ASP A 195 21.37 -7.42 14.96
CA ASP A 195 20.05 -7.17 14.38
C ASP A 195 20.15 -6.48 13.00
N ALA A 196 21.11 -5.55 12.84
CA ALA A 196 21.34 -4.91 11.55
C ALA A 196 21.74 -5.94 10.48
N ALA A 197 22.54 -6.95 10.83
CA ALA A 197 22.93 -8.00 9.90
C ALA A 197 21.72 -8.85 9.50
N GLU A 198 20.90 -9.26 10.48
CA GLU A 198 19.67 -10.01 10.23
C GLU A 198 18.72 -9.27 9.29
N TRP A 199 18.41 -8.01 9.59
CA TRP A 199 17.51 -7.20 8.76
C TRP A 199 18.12 -6.82 7.40
N CYS A 200 19.45 -6.67 7.30
CA CYS A 200 20.10 -6.55 5.99
C CYS A 200 19.93 -7.83 5.18
N GLY A 201 20.04 -9.00 5.80
CA GLY A 201 19.76 -10.30 5.17
C GLY A 201 18.31 -10.38 4.67
N TRP A 202 17.34 -10.00 5.52
CA TRP A 202 15.94 -9.90 5.13
C TRP A 202 15.74 -9.00 3.90
N CYS A 203 16.45 -7.86 3.83
CA CYS A 203 16.39 -6.97 2.68
C CYS A 203 16.89 -7.62 1.39
N LEU A 204 17.92 -8.46 1.47
CA LEU A 204 18.46 -9.19 0.31
C LEU A 204 17.50 -10.26 -0.20
N ASP A 205 16.82 -10.94 0.71
CA ASP A 205 15.95 -12.07 0.39
C ASP A 205 14.56 -11.61 -0.05
N TYR A 206 14.03 -10.51 0.53
CA TYR A 206 12.60 -10.21 0.46
C TYR A 206 12.21 -8.80 -0.02
N ALA A 207 13.08 -7.79 0.11
CA ALA A 207 12.63 -6.40 -0.04
C ALA A 207 12.39 -5.94 -1.49
N ALA A 208 12.74 -6.76 -2.49
CA ALA A 208 12.65 -6.43 -3.93
C ALA A 208 13.28 -5.07 -4.26
N LEU A 209 14.53 -4.88 -3.85
CA LEU A 209 15.26 -3.61 -3.96
C LEU A 209 15.75 -3.35 -5.41
N PRO A 210 15.80 -2.08 -5.85
CA PRO A 210 16.51 -1.68 -7.07
C PRO A 210 17.99 -2.08 -7.03
N PRO A 211 18.65 -2.26 -8.19
CA PRO A 211 20.00 -2.83 -8.27
C PRO A 211 21.06 -2.12 -7.41
N GLU A 212 21.07 -0.79 -7.38
CA GLU A 212 22.05 -0.01 -6.60
C GLU A 212 21.85 -0.20 -5.09
N ARG A 213 20.60 -0.18 -4.63
CA ARG A 213 20.26 -0.38 -3.22
C ARG A 213 20.49 -1.83 -2.78
N LEU A 214 20.20 -2.79 -3.64
CA LEU A 214 20.53 -4.20 -3.42
C LEU A 214 22.04 -4.39 -3.26
N ARG A 215 22.85 -3.72 -4.08
CA ARG A 215 24.31 -3.73 -4.00
C ARG A 215 24.80 -3.14 -2.67
N LEU A 216 24.21 -2.03 -2.22
CA LEU A 216 24.51 -1.44 -0.91
C LEU A 216 24.21 -2.42 0.24
N TYR A 217 23.01 -3.02 0.27
CA TYR A 217 22.65 -3.97 1.34
C TYR A 217 23.52 -5.23 1.33
N ARG A 218 23.97 -5.71 0.16
CA ARG A 218 24.94 -6.82 0.10
C ARG A 218 26.26 -6.44 0.75
N LEU A 219 26.76 -5.25 0.44
CA LEU A 219 27.99 -4.72 1.03
C LEU A 219 27.86 -4.56 2.55
N LEU A 220 26.75 -3.98 3.03
CA LEU A 220 26.48 -3.83 4.45
C LEU A 220 26.43 -5.18 5.16
N HIS A 221 25.70 -6.15 4.61
CA HIS A 221 25.60 -7.50 5.15
C HIS A 221 26.97 -8.20 5.19
N THR A 222 27.77 -8.10 4.12
CA THR A 222 29.13 -8.65 4.08
C THR A 222 30.04 -8.02 5.15
N LEU A 223 30.06 -6.69 5.27
CA LEU A 223 30.90 -6.01 6.25
C LEU A 223 30.47 -6.31 7.69
N LEU A 224 29.17 -6.36 7.97
CA LEU A 224 28.67 -6.79 9.27
C LEU A 224 29.08 -8.22 9.59
N GLY A 225 29.04 -9.13 8.61
CA GLY A 225 29.54 -10.50 8.75
C GLY A 225 30.99 -10.58 9.20
N PHE A 226 31.90 -9.83 8.55
CA PHE A 226 33.30 -9.75 8.97
C PHE A 226 33.45 -9.22 10.40
N ILE A 227 32.73 -8.14 10.74
CA ILE A 227 32.78 -7.54 12.08
C ILE A 227 32.30 -8.53 13.15
N LEU A 228 31.21 -9.24 12.91
CA LEU A 228 30.62 -10.20 13.85
C LEU A 228 31.48 -11.47 13.99
N ALA A 229 32.18 -11.88 12.93
CA ALA A 229 33.14 -12.98 12.97
C ALA A 229 34.47 -12.58 13.66
N GLY A 230 34.70 -11.29 13.91
CA GLY A 230 35.97 -10.78 14.44
C GLY A 230 37.12 -10.88 13.43
N GLU A 231 36.79 -10.93 12.13
CA GLU A 231 37.77 -11.02 11.05
C GLU A 231 38.24 -9.64 10.60
N ASP A 232 39.53 -9.54 10.26
CA ASP A 232 40.11 -8.32 9.71
C ASP A 232 39.86 -8.23 8.21
N LEU A 233 39.11 -7.21 7.78
CA LEU A 233 38.77 -6.96 6.38
C LEU A 233 40.02 -6.83 5.50
N ASP A 234 41.12 -6.31 6.04
CA ASP A 234 42.38 -6.13 5.30
C ASP A 234 42.98 -7.48 4.84
N SER A 235 42.64 -8.58 5.52
CA SER A 235 43.02 -9.94 5.12
C SER A 235 42.32 -10.42 3.85
N PHE A 236 41.23 -9.75 3.43
CA PHE A 236 40.43 -10.11 2.25
C PHE A 236 40.49 -9.06 1.13
N GLY A 237 41.36 -8.05 1.26
CA GLY A 237 41.38 -6.87 0.40
C GLY A 237 41.37 -7.17 -1.10
N THR A 238 42.23 -8.09 -1.58
CA THR A 238 42.29 -8.44 -3.02
C THR A 238 40.97 -8.99 -3.55
N GLY A 239 40.34 -9.91 -2.80
CA GLY A 239 39.04 -10.48 -3.20
C GLY A 239 37.93 -9.46 -3.10
N PHE A 240 37.93 -8.64 -2.06
CA PHE A 240 36.89 -7.66 -1.80
C PHE A 240 36.89 -6.52 -2.84
N SER A 241 38.06 -6.03 -3.24
CA SER A 241 38.21 -5.00 -4.29
C SER A 241 37.76 -5.45 -5.68
N LEU A 242 37.60 -6.77 -5.92
CA LEU A 242 37.00 -7.26 -7.17
C LEU A 242 35.48 -7.03 -7.22
N PHE A 243 34.81 -6.96 -6.06
CA PHE A 243 33.36 -6.81 -5.98
C PHE A 243 32.92 -5.37 -5.73
N TYR A 244 33.67 -4.60 -4.93
CA TYR A 244 33.30 -3.26 -4.46
C TYR A 244 34.41 -2.25 -4.67
N ARG A 245 34.02 -1.00 -4.97
CA ARG A 245 34.93 0.13 -5.11
C ARG A 245 35.22 0.74 -3.75
N ASP A 246 36.41 1.29 -3.56
CA ASP A 246 36.84 1.83 -2.26
C ASP A 246 35.87 2.86 -1.66
N PHE A 247 35.28 3.73 -2.48
CA PHE A 247 34.30 4.70 -1.99
C PHE A 247 33.00 4.05 -1.46
N GLU A 248 32.55 2.95 -2.07
CA GLU A 248 31.36 2.20 -1.62
C GLU A 248 31.62 1.59 -0.24
N VAL A 249 32.83 1.06 -0.06
CA VAL A 249 33.29 0.44 1.19
C VAL A 249 33.36 1.48 2.32
N GLU A 250 33.97 2.64 2.05
CA GLU A 250 34.08 3.70 3.04
C GLU A 250 32.71 4.30 3.40
N GLU A 251 31.80 4.42 2.44
CA GLU A 251 30.42 4.81 2.71
C GLU A 251 29.69 3.79 3.59
N ALA A 252 29.79 2.49 3.26
CA ALA A 252 29.19 1.42 4.04
C ALA A 252 29.75 1.34 5.47
N LYS A 253 31.06 1.53 5.66
CA LYS A 253 31.69 1.65 7.00
C LYS A 253 31.11 2.83 7.78
N ARG A 254 30.86 3.98 7.14
CA ARG A 254 30.23 5.13 7.78
C ARG A 254 28.76 4.87 8.15
N ILE A 255 28.04 4.10 7.35
CA ILE A 255 26.67 3.65 7.67
C ILE A 255 26.67 2.72 8.88
N ILE A 256 27.53 1.69 8.90
CA ILE A 256 27.66 0.74 10.03
C ILE A 256 28.11 1.45 11.31
N ALA A 257 28.93 2.49 11.20
CA ALA A 257 29.32 3.32 12.34
C ALA A 257 28.22 4.29 12.81
N GLY A 258 27.04 4.31 12.18
CA GLY A 258 25.94 5.21 12.48
C GLY A 258 26.22 6.68 12.15
N ARG A 259 27.22 6.96 11.30
CA ARG A 259 27.58 8.33 10.87
C ARG A 259 26.78 8.81 9.66
N ILE A 260 26.35 7.87 8.81
CA ILE A 260 25.34 8.09 7.78
C ILE A 260 24.14 7.26 8.20
N THR A 261 22.98 7.90 8.36
CA THR A 261 21.73 7.23 8.75
C THR A 261 20.72 7.31 7.61
N PHE A 262 19.89 6.29 7.48
CA PHE A 262 18.80 6.21 6.50
C PHE A 262 19.26 6.45 5.04
N PRO A 263 20.24 5.67 4.53
CA PRO A 263 20.83 5.90 3.21
C PRO A 263 19.77 5.85 2.09
N GLY A 264 19.84 6.81 1.17
CA GLY A 264 18.90 6.95 0.05
C GLY A 264 17.56 7.61 0.39
N LEU A 265 17.21 7.77 1.67
CA LEU A 265 16.00 8.48 2.08
C LEU A 265 16.27 9.99 2.17
N HIS A 266 15.48 10.77 1.46
CA HIS A 266 15.47 12.22 1.57
C HIS A 266 14.38 12.67 2.55
N PHE A 267 14.69 13.65 3.40
CA PHE A 267 13.78 14.17 4.42
C PHE A 267 13.66 15.69 4.31
N GLY A 268 12.44 16.19 4.09
CA GLY A 268 12.09 17.61 4.27
C GLY A 268 11.59 17.90 5.68
N ARG A 269 11.22 19.15 5.96
CA ARG A 269 10.55 19.51 7.23
C ARG A 269 9.09 19.08 7.25
N THR A 270 8.51 18.91 6.07
CA THR A 270 7.14 18.46 5.84
C THR A 270 7.10 17.44 4.72
N TRP A 271 6.05 16.61 4.65
CA TRP A 271 5.88 15.66 3.55
C TRP A 271 5.72 16.33 2.17
N LYS A 272 5.23 17.58 2.12
CA LYS A 272 5.15 18.40 0.91
C LYS A 272 6.54 18.80 0.39
N GLU A 273 7.51 19.01 1.29
CA GLU A 273 8.91 19.26 0.92
C GLU A 273 9.63 17.96 0.55
N THR A 274 9.26 16.84 1.17
CA THR A 274 9.84 15.52 0.88
C THR A 274 9.38 14.94 -0.46
N SER A 275 8.16 15.28 -0.92
CA SER A 275 7.60 14.75 -2.16
C SER A 275 6.87 15.84 -2.96
N ALA A 276 7.33 16.07 -4.19
CA ALA A 276 6.70 17.02 -5.09
C ALA A 276 5.31 16.50 -5.53
N ALA A 277 5.20 15.20 -5.83
CA ALA A 277 3.92 14.55 -6.14
C ALA A 277 2.88 14.74 -5.02
N HIS A 278 3.28 14.61 -3.75
CA HIS A 278 2.37 14.87 -2.63
C HIS A 278 1.95 16.34 -2.57
N GLY A 279 2.88 17.26 -2.82
CA GLY A 279 2.59 18.68 -2.88
C GLY A 279 1.56 19.04 -3.95
N GLN A 280 1.64 18.43 -5.13
CA GLN A 280 0.67 18.60 -6.22
C GLN A 280 -0.71 18.04 -5.83
N LEU A 281 -0.76 16.87 -5.19
CA LEU A 281 -2.01 16.29 -4.68
C LEU A 281 -2.72 17.24 -3.70
N LEU A 282 -1.96 17.81 -2.76
CA LEU A 282 -2.50 18.78 -1.79
C LEU A 282 -3.00 20.05 -2.47
N GLN A 283 -2.30 20.55 -3.50
CA GLN A 283 -2.72 21.73 -4.25
C GLN A 283 -4.07 21.49 -4.97
N ILE A 284 -4.26 20.32 -5.58
CA ILE A 284 -5.54 19.94 -6.20
C ILE A 284 -6.65 19.91 -5.13
N TYR A 285 -6.34 19.38 -3.94
CA TYR A 285 -7.29 19.30 -2.85
C TYR A 285 -7.65 20.69 -2.27
N GLU A 286 -6.70 21.62 -2.19
CA GLU A 286 -6.92 23.02 -1.82
C GLU A 286 -7.88 23.70 -2.81
N GLN A 287 -7.68 23.52 -4.12
CA GLN A 287 -8.60 24.03 -5.14
C GLN A 287 -10.02 23.48 -4.97
N LEU A 288 -10.14 22.18 -4.68
CA LEU A 288 -11.43 21.55 -4.43
C LEU A 288 -12.10 22.10 -3.16
N HIS A 289 -11.34 22.41 -2.11
CA HIS A 289 -11.86 23.05 -0.91
C HIS A 289 -12.42 24.45 -1.18
N GLU A 290 -11.76 25.25 -2.02
CA GLU A 290 -12.29 26.55 -2.42
C GLU A 290 -13.61 26.42 -3.17
N ILE A 291 -13.71 25.46 -4.10
CA ILE A 291 -14.93 25.18 -4.86
C ILE A 291 -16.07 24.82 -3.90
N LYS A 292 -15.82 23.90 -2.95
CA LYS A 292 -16.80 23.51 -1.91
C LYS A 292 -17.24 24.70 -1.06
N ALA A 293 -16.31 25.56 -0.64
CA ALA A 293 -16.61 26.74 0.18
C ALA A 293 -17.43 27.79 -0.60
N ARG A 294 -17.16 27.97 -1.90
CA ARG A 294 -17.97 28.84 -2.78
C ARG A 294 -19.39 28.29 -2.94
N HIS A 295 -19.53 26.99 -3.18
CA HIS A 295 -20.85 26.36 -3.34
C HIS A 295 -21.71 26.46 -2.08
N LYS A 296 -21.13 26.21 -0.91
CA LYS A 296 -21.86 26.34 0.36
C LYS A 296 -22.43 27.76 0.56
N ARG A 297 -21.66 28.81 0.21
CA ARG A 297 -22.11 30.21 0.29
C ARG A 297 -23.19 30.59 -0.73
N THR A 298 -23.39 29.79 -1.79
CA THR A 298 -24.47 30.02 -2.76
C THR A 298 -25.76 29.27 -2.40
N GLU A 299 -25.68 28.29 -1.49
CA GLU A 299 -26.84 27.57 -0.97
C GLU A 299 -27.43 28.26 0.28
N ASP A 300 -26.61 28.95 1.07
CA ASP A 300 -27.01 29.82 2.21
C ASP A 300 -27.55 31.19 1.74
#